data_AF-A0A8S1APH3-F1
#
_entry.id   AF-A0A8S1APH3-F1
#
_cell.length_a   1.000
_cell.length_b   1.000
_cell.length_c   1.000
_cell.angle_alpha   90.00
_cell.angle_beta   90.00
_cell.angle_gamma   90.00
#
_symmetry.space_group_name_H-M   'P 1'
#
loop_
_entity.id
_entity.type
_entity.pdbx_description
1 polymer ?
#
loop_
_entity_poly.entity_id
_entity_poly.type
_entity_poly.pdbx_seq_one_letter_code
_entity_poly.pdbx_strand_id
1 'polypeptide(L)'
;MAKVVSASKIIIWDECTMAYKRALEALNRTLKDLRNDSRCFGGAMILLSGDFRQTLPVIPRSTAADEINTCLKSSNLWRYMKKLRLTTNMRVALLNDTSAEGFSEQLLTIGNGQVPVDESSGLISFPNNFCNFVSSKGELINNVFKDIISNYKNNEWLSERAILAAKNNDVDDLNYVIQNKIIKTMHSFKSIDCVTNEDEATNYPIEFLNSLDVPGLPPHNLRLKVGSVVIMLRNINQPKLCNGTRLVVRKLMNNVIYATILKGKFKGEEVLIPRIPMIPTDLPFEFKRLQFPIRLAFSMTINKSQGQSLKVCGFESRTSMFFPWSIICGMFTGGTEFAGSASSKYNIQNENDHQNAAEILKQKIKALAGRIKRYDDINSRKEQNSLFRENEHRFYKTLGNRNTTKDIKIPSREGVEEFWTSILSKPSQYNTEAKWIKEVERLTSEVSTIDIEEIAEDEVKSAIRKLQN
;
A
#
# COMPACT_ATOMS: atom_id res chain seq x y z
N MET A 1 -12.16 21.15 9.21
CA MET A 1 -12.32 19.68 9.28
C MET A 1 -12.90 19.22 10.62
N ALA A 2 -12.36 19.63 11.78
CA ALA A 2 -12.88 19.22 13.10
C ALA A 2 -14.40 19.45 13.29
N LYS A 3 -14.93 20.61 12.92
CA LYS A 3 -16.39 20.91 12.96
C LYS A 3 -17.24 19.99 12.08
N VAL A 4 -16.71 19.56 10.93
CA VAL A 4 -17.42 18.63 10.03
C VAL A 4 -17.44 17.24 10.67
N VAL A 5 -16.28 16.78 11.13
CA VAL A 5 -16.11 15.46 11.77
C VAL A 5 -16.90 15.36 13.08
N SER A 6 -17.03 16.44 13.85
CA SER A 6 -17.85 16.48 15.06
C SER A 6 -19.35 16.39 14.76
N ALA A 7 -19.81 16.98 13.64
CA ALA A 7 -21.22 16.97 13.25
C ALA A 7 -21.65 15.71 12.46
N SER A 8 -20.71 14.96 11.88
CA SER A 8 -21.00 13.79 11.03
C SER A 8 -21.74 12.67 11.78
N LYS A 9 -22.94 12.28 11.36
CA LYS A 9 -23.60 11.11 11.98
C LYS A 9 -23.03 9.77 11.51
N ILE A 10 -22.59 9.74 10.25
CA ILE A 10 -22.04 8.55 9.58
C ILE A 10 -20.69 8.93 8.96
N ILE A 11 -19.71 8.05 9.08
CA ILE A 11 -18.41 8.15 8.39
C ILE A 11 -18.24 6.87 7.58
N ILE A 12 -18.09 7.02 6.27
CA ILE A 12 -17.83 5.92 5.35
C ILE A 12 -16.34 5.92 5.03
N TRP A 13 -15.70 4.78 5.24
CA TRP A 13 -14.29 4.57 4.96
C TRP A 13 -14.14 3.45 3.95
N ASP A 14 -13.93 3.83 2.71
CA ASP A 14 -13.69 2.90 1.61
C ASP A 14 -12.23 2.47 1.50
N GLU A 15 -12.01 1.25 1.00
CA GLU A 15 -10.68 0.60 0.91
C GLU A 15 -9.93 0.59 2.26
N CYS A 16 -10.65 0.32 3.36
CA CYS A 16 -10.12 0.40 4.72
C CYS A 16 -9.04 -0.66 5.02
N THR A 17 -8.94 -1.72 4.22
CA THR A 17 -8.06 -2.88 4.44
C THR A 17 -6.58 -2.53 4.36
N MET A 18 -6.24 -1.49 3.61
CA MET A 18 -4.89 -0.91 3.53
C MET A 18 -4.56 0.04 4.69
N ALA A 19 -5.55 0.39 5.53
CA ALA A 19 -5.35 1.34 6.60
C ALA A 19 -4.66 0.69 7.81
N TYR A 20 -3.75 1.44 8.41
CA TYR A 20 -3.11 1.06 9.66
C TYR A 20 -4.14 1.08 10.80
N LYS A 21 -4.19 0.05 11.65
CA LYS A 21 -5.15 -0.01 12.78
C LYS A 21 -5.14 1.23 13.68
N ARG A 22 -3.97 1.83 13.86
CA ARG A 22 -3.79 3.04 14.67
C ARG A 22 -4.53 4.24 14.08
N ALA A 23 -4.78 4.28 12.77
CA ALA A 23 -5.59 5.33 12.16
C ALA A 23 -7.06 5.19 12.59
N LEU A 24 -7.59 3.97 12.62
CA LEU A 24 -8.95 3.70 13.12
C LEU A 24 -9.06 4.00 14.62
N GLU A 25 -8.06 3.60 15.41
CA GLU A 25 -7.99 3.86 16.85
C GLU A 25 -7.86 5.36 17.17
N ALA A 26 -7.05 6.08 16.39
CA ALA A 26 -6.91 7.53 16.49
C ALA A 26 -8.21 8.24 16.11
N LEU A 27 -8.90 7.80 15.05
CA LEU A 27 -10.21 8.33 14.67
C LEU A 27 -11.23 8.15 15.80
N ASN A 28 -11.28 6.97 16.41
CA ASN A 28 -12.13 6.70 17.56
C ASN A 28 -11.82 7.65 18.73
N ARG A 29 -10.55 7.77 19.15
CA ARG A 29 -10.16 8.68 20.23
C ARG A 29 -10.53 10.13 19.92
N THR A 30 -10.17 10.59 18.72
CA THR A 30 -10.44 11.96 18.26
C THR A 30 -11.93 12.28 18.27
N LEU A 31 -12.79 11.35 17.85
CA LEU A 31 -14.24 11.56 17.86
C LEU A 31 -14.84 11.58 19.26
N LYS A 32 -14.33 10.76 20.18
CA LYS A 32 -14.74 10.80 21.58
C LYS A 32 -14.43 12.17 22.19
N ASP A 33 -13.23 12.67 21.95
CA ASP A 33 -12.78 13.96 22.45
C ASP A 33 -13.58 15.12 21.83
N LEU A 34 -13.72 15.14 20.49
CA LEU A 34 -14.43 16.21 19.78
C LEU A 34 -15.92 16.28 20.08
N ARG A 35 -16.54 15.16 20.47
CA ARG A 35 -17.98 15.09 20.76
C ARG A 35 -18.30 15.05 22.25
N ASN A 36 -17.26 14.98 23.09
CA ASN A 36 -17.39 14.74 24.51
C ASN A 36 -18.29 13.53 24.83
N ASP A 37 -18.07 12.42 24.12
CA ASP A 37 -18.87 11.20 24.21
C ASP A 37 -17.94 9.98 24.28
N SER A 38 -18.04 9.20 25.36
CA SER A 38 -17.16 8.05 25.62
C SER A 38 -17.51 6.80 24.80
N ARG A 39 -18.66 6.78 24.11
CA ARG A 39 -19.06 5.68 23.21
C ARG A 39 -18.09 5.55 22.04
N CYS A 40 -18.03 4.37 21.41
CA CYS A 40 -17.18 4.16 20.23
C CYS A 40 -17.45 5.24 19.17
N PHE A 41 -16.36 5.83 18.66
CA PHE A 41 -16.36 6.93 17.70
C PHE A 41 -17.22 8.14 18.12
N GLY A 42 -17.36 8.41 19.42
CA GLY A 42 -18.21 9.48 19.94
C GLY A 42 -19.67 9.37 19.47
N GLY A 43 -20.16 8.13 19.38
CA GLY A 43 -21.52 7.83 18.92
C GLY A 43 -21.72 7.93 17.40
N ALA A 44 -20.67 8.17 16.61
CA ALA A 44 -20.75 8.12 15.14
C ALA A 44 -20.90 6.68 14.65
N MET A 45 -21.73 6.48 13.61
CA MET A 45 -21.74 5.22 12.87
C MET A 45 -20.56 5.21 11.90
N ILE A 46 -19.77 4.13 11.92
CA ILE A 46 -18.66 3.92 10.99
C ILE A 46 -19.03 2.78 10.05
N LEU A 47 -19.03 3.05 8.74
CA LEU A 47 -19.13 2.04 7.70
C LEU A 47 -17.75 1.84 7.08
N LEU A 48 -17.15 0.67 7.32
CA LEU A 48 -15.88 0.28 6.72
C LEU A 48 -16.16 -0.63 5.51
N SER A 49 -15.62 -0.29 4.35
CA SER A 49 -15.64 -1.14 3.14
C SER A 49 -14.24 -1.47 2.65
N GLY A 50 -14.07 -2.67 2.11
CA GLY A 50 -12.80 -3.17 1.56
C GLY A 50 -12.76 -4.69 1.52
N ASP A 51 -11.80 -5.26 0.79
CA ASP A 51 -11.60 -6.72 0.73
C ASP A 51 -10.26 -7.09 1.37
N PHE A 52 -10.30 -7.87 2.46
CA PHE A 52 -9.09 -8.31 3.17
C PHE A 52 -8.25 -9.33 2.40
N ARG A 53 -8.76 -9.79 1.25
CA ARG A 53 -7.96 -10.52 0.28
C ARG A 53 -7.01 -9.57 -0.47
N GLN A 54 -7.22 -8.26 -0.47
CA GLN A 54 -6.31 -7.29 -1.11
C GLN A 54 -5.00 -7.11 -0.32
N THR A 55 -4.16 -6.14 -0.72
CA THR A 55 -2.86 -5.87 -0.08
C THR A 55 -3.01 -5.56 1.41
N LEU A 56 -2.11 -6.11 2.22
CA LEU A 56 -1.89 -5.66 3.59
C LEU A 56 -1.35 -4.21 3.61
N PRO A 57 -1.47 -3.50 4.75
CA PRO A 57 -0.83 -2.21 4.93
C PRO A 57 0.68 -2.30 4.62
N VAL A 58 1.17 -1.44 3.73
CA VAL A 58 2.60 -1.42 3.37
C VAL A 58 3.37 -0.72 4.48
N ILE A 59 4.23 -1.46 5.17
CA ILE A 59 5.06 -0.92 6.25
C ILE A 59 6.52 -1.01 5.85
N PRO A 60 7.22 0.12 5.73
CA PRO A 60 8.64 0.09 5.46
C PRO A 60 9.37 -0.66 6.58
N ARG A 61 10.12 -1.70 6.21
CA ARG A 61 11.01 -2.46 7.13
C ARG A 61 10.26 -3.28 8.20
N SER A 62 9.01 -3.70 7.94
CA SER A 62 8.24 -4.62 8.80
C SER A 62 8.65 -6.08 8.63
N THR A 63 8.37 -6.87 9.66
CA THR A 63 8.23 -8.33 9.54
C THR A 63 6.78 -8.70 9.19
N ALA A 64 6.54 -9.94 8.77
CA ALA A 64 5.17 -10.44 8.53
C ALA A 64 4.29 -10.34 9.79
N ALA A 65 4.86 -10.55 10.98
CA ALA A 65 4.15 -10.38 12.25
C ALA A 65 3.76 -8.91 12.49
N ASP A 66 4.64 -7.97 12.15
CA ASP A 66 4.32 -6.53 12.23
C ASP A 66 3.18 -6.16 11.28
N GLU A 67 3.21 -6.66 10.03
CA GLU A 67 2.15 -6.42 9.05
C GLU A 67 0.79 -6.93 9.56
N ILE A 68 0.74 -8.17 10.06
CA ILE A 68 -0.49 -8.73 10.64
C ILE A 68 -0.97 -7.88 11.82
N ASN A 69 -0.08 -7.53 12.75
CA ASN A 69 -0.43 -6.74 13.92
C ASN A 69 -1.00 -5.35 13.56
N THR A 70 -0.68 -4.84 12.38
CA THR A 70 -1.13 -3.51 11.95
C THR A 70 -2.43 -3.51 11.16
N CYS A 71 -2.90 -4.69 10.76
CA CYS A 71 -4.19 -4.86 10.11
C CYS A 71 -5.32 -4.42 11.03
N LEU A 72 -6.41 -3.93 10.43
CA LEU A 72 -7.63 -3.54 11.16
C LEU A 72 -8.18 -4.68 12.04
N LYS A 73 -8.05 -5.93 11.59
CA LYS A 73 -8.47 -7.13 12.35
C LYS A 73 -7.77 -7.27 13.70
N SER A 74 -6.58 -6.70 13.86
CA SER A 74 -5.79 -6.71 15.10
C SER A 74 -6.04 -5.47 15.97
N SER A 75 -7.00 -4.61 15.62
CA SER A 75 -7.43 -3.51 16.46
C SER A 75 -8.30 -4.01 17.61
N ASN A 76 -8.19 -3.38 18.77
CA ASN A 76 -9.12 -3.63 19.88
C ASN A 76 -10.57 -3.28 19.53
N LEU A 77 -10.79 -2.37 18.57
CA LEU A 77 -12.10 -1.94 18.09
C LEU A 77 -12.79 -2.99 17.20
N TRP A 78 -12.02 -3.95 16.65
CA TRP A 78 -12.56 -4.93 15.71
C TRP A 78 -13.67 -5.80 16.32
N ARG A 79 -13.64 -6.02 17.65
CA ARG A 79 -14.66 -6.77 18.39
C ARG A 79 -16.07 -6.13 18.36
N TYR A 80 -16.15 -4.82 18.08
CA TYR A 80 -17.41 -4.08 18.04
C TYR A 80 -17.98 -3.96 16.61
N MET A 81 -17.31 -4.54 15.61
CA MET A 81 -17.69 -4.42 14.21
C MET A 81 -18.74 -5.47 13.83
N LYS A 82 -19.88 -5.02 13.29
CA LYS A 82 -20.81 -5.89 12.56
C LYS A 82 -20.23 -6.14 11.15
N LYS A 83 -20.15 -7.40 10.75
CA LYS A 83 -19.62 -7.80 9.43
C LYS A 83 -20.79 -8.02 8.47
N LEU A 84 -20.73 -7.38 7.31
CA LEU A 84 -21.65 -7.60 6.20
C LEU A 84 -20.83 -8.12 5.03
N ARG A 85 -21.27 -9.21 4.38
CA ARG A 85 -20.57 -9.82 3.25
C ARG A 85 -21.39 -9.63 1.99
N LEU A 86 -20.75 -9.10 0.96
CA LEU A 86 -21.32 -9.06 -0.39
C LEU A 86 -20.84 -10.32 -1.14
N THR A 87 -21.78 -11.07 -1.69
CA THR A 87 -21.52 -12.33 -2.42
C THR A 87 -21.67 -12.15 -3.93
N THR A 88 -22.61 -11.31 -4.35
CA THR A 88 -22.88 -11.06 -5.77
C THR A 88 -21.85 -10.13 -6.40
N ASN A 89 -21.15 -10.61 -7.43
CA ASN A 89 -20.26 -9.79 -8.24
C ASN A 89 -21.05 -8.95 -9.24
N MET A 90 -21.50 -7.77 -8.80
CA MET A 90 -22.27 -6.84 -9.64
C MET A 90 -21.52 -6.41 -10.90
N ARG A 91 -20.19 -6.45 -10.93
CA ARG A 91 -19.43 -6.09 -12.14
C ARG A 91 -19.61 -7.11 -13.25
N VAL A 92 -19.75 -8.38 -12.91
CA VAL A 92 -20.02 -9.47 -13.86
C VAL A 92 -21.51 -9.48 -14.22
N ALA A 93 -22.37 -9.39 -13.21
CA ALA A 93 -23.82 -9.42 -13.40
C ALA A 93 -24.35 -8.28 -14.29
N LEU A 94 -23.75 -7.08 -14.21
CA LEU A 94 -24.15 -5.94 -15.06
C LEU A 94 -23.67 -6.05 -16.51
N LEU A 95 -22.68 -6.89 -16.80
CA LEU A 95 -22.11 -7.05 -18.14
C LEU A 95 -22.77 -8.17 -18.95
N ASN A 96 -23.65 -8.99 -18.34
CA ASN A 96 -24.32 -10.14 -18.97
C ASN A 96 -23.38 -11.04 -19.79
N ASP A 97 -22.10 -11.09 -19.39
CA ASP A 97 -21.06 -11.82 -20.10
C ASP A 97 -20.85 -13.17 -19.42
N THR A 98 -21.36 -14.23 -20.04
CA THR A 98 -21.22 -15.62 -19.56
C THR A 98 -19.75 -16.05 -19.45
N SER A 99 -18.84 -15.42 -20.21
CA SER A 99 -17.39 -15.69 -20.08
C SER A 99 -16.80 -15.05 -18.81
N ALA A 100 -17.36 -13.93 -18.35
CA ALA A 100 -16.93 -13.23 -17.15
C ALA A 100 -17.35 -13.94 -15.86
N GLU A 101 -18.42 -14.74 -15.90
CA GLU A 101 -18.87 -15.56 -14.78
C GLU A 101 -17.88 -16.70 -14.50
N GLY A 102 -17.51 -17.48 -15.51
CA GLY A 102 -16.50 -18.53 -15.39
C GLY A 102 -15.13 -17.99 -14.95
N PHE A 103 -14.72 -16.83 -15.46
CA PHE A 103 -13.49 -16.17 -15.00
C PHE A 103 -13.59 -15.71 -13.54
N SER A 104 -14.73 -15.16 -13.11
CA SER A 104 -14.95 -14.74 -11.72
C SER A 104 -14.91 -15.92 -10.74
N GLU A 105 -15.44 -17.08 -11.13
CA GLU A 105 -15.33 -18.31 -10.33
C GLU A 105 -13.87 -18.77 -10.21
N GLN A 106 -13.12 -18.81 -11.32
CA GLN A 106 -11.69 -19.14 -11.30
C GLN A 106 -10.91 -18.19 -10.38
N LEU A 107 -11.20 -16.88 -10.42
CA LEU A 107 -10.59 -15.90 -9.54
C LEU A 107 -10.94 -16.12 -8.06
N LEU A 108 -12.17 -16.53 -7.75
CA LEU A 108 -12.58 -16.85 -6.38
C LEU A 108 -11.88 -18.12 -5.88
N THR A 109 -11.76 -19.15 -6.71
CA THR A 109 -11.05 -20.39 -6.38
C THR A 109 -9.57 -20.12 -6.07
N ILE A 110 -8.91 -19.30 -6.88
CA ILE A 110 -7.52 -18.86 -6.62
C ILE A 110 -7.44 -18.02 -5.33
N GLY A 111 -8.33 -17.03 -5.18
CA GLY A 111 -8.35 -16.13 -4.02
C GLY A 111 -8.67 -16.82 -2.69
N ASN A 112 -9.37 -17.96 -2.73
CA ASN A 112 -9.67 -18.79 -1.56
C ASN A 112 -8.60 -19.84 -1.27
N GLY A 113 -7.54 -19.93 -2.09
CA GLY A 113 -6.48 -20.94 -1.94
C GLY A 113 -6.95 -22.37 -2.21
N GLN A 114 -7.98 -22.55 -3.04
CA GLN A 114 -8.54 -23.85 -3.39
C GLN A 114 -7.84 -24.51 -4.59
N VAL A 115 -6.83 -23.85 -5.16
CA VAL A 115 -6.02 -24.38 -6.27
C VAL A 115 -4.88 -25.23 -5.70
N PRO A 116 -4.60 -26.41 -6.28
CA PRO A 116 -3.48 -27.24 -5.86
C PRO A 116 -2.17 -26.46 -5.92
N VAL A 117 -1.40 -26.54 -4.84
CA VAL A 117 -0.05 -26.01 -4.76
C VAL A 117 0.91 -27.17 -4.98
N ASP A 118 1.84 -27.03 -5.92
CA ASP A 118 2.92 -27.98 -6.07
C ASP A 118 3.83 -27.91 -4.83
N GLU A 119 3.88 -28.99 -4.04
CA GLU A 119 4.63 -29.06 -2.79
C GLU A 119 6.14 -28.85 -2.99
N SER A 120 6.66 -29.15 -4.19
CA SER A 120 8.09 -29.03 -4.48
C SER A 120 8.53 -27.60 -4.80
N SER A 121 7.68 -26.82 -5.48
CA SER A 121 7.98 -25.44 -5.89
C SER A 121 7.26 -24.38 -5.06
N GLY A 122 6.19 -24.75 -4.35
CA GLY A 122 5.28 -23.85 -3.67
C GLY A 122 4.43 -23.00 -4.63
N LEU A 123 4.33 -23.38 -5.92
CA LEU A 123 3.64 -22.63 -6.96
C LEU A 123 2.27 -23.23 -7.29
N ILE A 124 1.37 -22.38 -7.80
CA ILE A 124 0.08 -22.79 -8.36
C ILE A 124 0.16 -22.85 -9.88
N SER A 125 -0.53 -23.82 -10.47
CA SER A 125 -0.72 -23.90 -11.92
C SER A 125 -2.04 -23.24 -12.32
N PHE A 126 -2.01 -22.35 -13.31
CA PHE A 126 -3.24 -21.74 -13.83
C PHE A 126 -3.93 -22.67 -14.82
N PRO A 127 -5.27 -22.63 -14.89
CA PRO A 127 -6.01 -23.21 -15.99
C PRO A 127 -5.55 -22.64 -17.34
N ASN A 128 -5.50 -23.47 -18.39
CA ASN A 128 -5.11 -23.03 -19.74
C ASN A 128 -6.02 -21.94 -20.32
N ASN A 129 -7.25 -21.83 -19.83
CA ASN A 129 -8.23 -20.81 -20.22
C ASN A 129 -8.25 -19.59 -19.28
N PHE A 130 -7.35 -19.50 -18.29
CA PHE A 130 -7.32 -18.38 -17.35
C PHE A 130 -6.84 -17.09 -18.01
N CYS A 131 -5.82 -17.19 -18.87
CA CYS A 131 -5.33 -16.07 -19.64
C CYS A 131 -4.51 -16.50 -20.87
N ASN A 132 -4.25 -15.56 -21.79
CA ASN A 132 -3.33 -15.82 -22.89
C ASN A 132 -1.89 -15.69 -22.38
N PHE A 133 -1.19 -16.80 -22.23
CA PHE A 133 0.23 -16.76 -21.91
C PHE A 133 1.01 -16.32 -23.15
N VAL A 134 1.93 -15.37 -22.98
CA VAL A 134 2.81 -14.85 -24.03
C VAL A 134 4.26 -15.12 -23.67
N SER A 135 5.11 -15.30 -24.67
CA SER A 135 6.48 -15.77 -24.45
C SER A 135 7.45 -14.63 -24.18
N SER A 136 7.05 -13.37 -24.44
CA SER A 136 7.94 -12.22 -24.31
C SER A 136 7.22 -10.94 -23.89
N LYS A 137 7.98 -10.02 -23.27
CA LYS A 137 7.53 -8.66 -22.97
C LYS A 137 7.09 -7.89 -24.21
N GLY A 138 7.76 -8.12 -25.34
CA GLY A 138 7.42 -7.45 -26.59
C GLY A 138 6.02 -7.82 -27.07
N GLU A 139 5.70 -9.11 -26.99
CA GLU A 139 4.38 -9.67 -27.30
C GLU A 139 3.31 -9.16 -26.32
N LEU A 140 3.61 -9.15 -25.01
CA LEU A 140 2.75 -8.57 -23.99
C LEU A 140 2.38 -7.11 -24.32
N ILE A 141 3.38 -6.29 -24.65
CA ILE A 141 3.17 -4.89 -25.01
C ILE A 141 2.34 -4.78 -26.29
N ASN A 142 2.57 -5.64 -27.28
CA ASN A 142 1.82 -5.60 -28.54
C ASN A 142 0.35 -6.04 -28.36
N ASN A 143 0.07 -6.98 -27.46
CA ASN A 143 -1.30 -7.40 -27.16
C ASN A 143 -2.08 -6.30 -26.42
N VAL A 144 -1.45 -5.63 -25.44
CA VAL A 144 -2.12 -4.57 -24.68
C VAL A 144 -2.20 -3.27 -25.47
N PHE A 145 -1.07 -2.84 -26.04
CA PHE A 145 -0.92 -1.56 -26.75
C PHE A 145 -0.72 -1.76 -28.26
N LYS A 146 -1.61 -2.55 -28.87
CA LYS A 146 -1.62 -2.79 -30.32
C LYS A 146 -1.66 -1.47 -31.10
N ASP A 147 -0.73 -1.32 -32.04
CA ASP A 147 -0.63 -0.14 -32.91
C ASP A 147 -0.56 1.21 -32.16
N ILE A 148 0.18 1.26 -31.06
CA ILE A 148 0.36 2.50 -30.27
C ILE A 148 0.83 3.69 -31.12
N ILE A 149 1.58 3.44 -32.21
CA ILE A 149 2.06 4.46 -33.15
C ILE A 149 0.90 5.24 -33.78
N SER A 150 -0.23 4.56 -34.03
CA SER A 150 -1.45 5.16 -34.57
C SER A 150 -2.39 5.63 -33.46
N ASN A 151 -2.45 4.89 -32.35
CA ASN A 151 -3.46 5.08 -31.31
C ASN A 151 -3.05 6.02 -30.15
N TYR A 152 -1.81 6.52 -30.09
CA TYR A 152 -1.36 7.39 -28.97
C TYR A 152 -2.16 8.70 -28.81
N LYS A 153 -2.96 9.10 -29.80
CA LYS A 153 -3.86 10.26 -29.71
C LYS A 153 -5.27 9.91 -29.21
N ASN A 154 -5.64 8.64 -29.25
CA ASN A 154 -6.97 8.15 -28.90
C ASN A 154 -7.08 8.02 -27.37
N ASN A 155 -7.76 9.00 -26.75
CA ASN A 155 -7.96 9.04 -25.31
C ASN A 155 -8.72 7.83 -24.78
N GLU A 156 -9.78 7.44 -25.49
CA GLU A 156 -10.65 6.35 -25.06
C GLU A 156 -9.86 5.04 -25.03
N TRP A 157 -9.16 4.76 -26.11
CA TRP A 157 -8.30 3.60 -26.23
C TRP A 157 -7.19 3.56 -25.16
N LEU A 158 -6.55 4.69 -24.87
CA LEU A 158 -5.52 4.76 -23.82
C LEU A 158 -6.08 4.63 -22.39
N SER A 159 -7.32 5.09 -22.17
CA SER A 159 -7.94 5.11 -20.84
C SER A 159 -8.28 3.73 -20.30
N GLU A 160 -8.48 2.77 -21.19
CA GLU A 160 -9.01 1.43 -20.87
C GLU A 160 -7.92 0.38 -20.69
N ARG A 161 -6.64 0.78 -20.81
CA ARG A 161 -5.52 -0.15 -20.95
C ARG A 161 -4.34 0.19 -20.04
N ALA A 162 -3.70 -0.83 -19.48
CA ALA A 162 -2.42 -0.70 -18.78
C ALA A 162 -1.71 -2.06 -18.67
N ILE A 163 -0.40 -2.03 -18.40
CA ILE A 163 0.34 -3.23 -17.99
C ILE A 163 0.68 -3.14 -16.50
N LEU A 164 0.44 -4.21 -15.76
CA LEU A 164 0.71 -4.29 -14.34
C LEU A 164 1.99 -5.09 -14.10
N ALA A 165 2.80 -4.63 -13.16
CA ALA A 165 3.98 -5.35 -12.69
C ALA A 165 4.12 -5.25 -11.18
N ALA A 166 4.81 -6.21 -10.56
CA ALA A 166 4.99 -6.23 -9.11
C ALA A 166 5.99 -5.16 -8.60
N LYS A 167 7.04 -4.85 -9.38
CA LYS A 167 8.15 -3.99 -8.97
C LYS A 167 8.17 -2.69 -9.77
N ASN A 168 8.54 -1.59 -9.11
CA ASN A 168 8.68 -0.28 -9.77
C ASN A 168 9.70 -0.31 -10.92
N ASN A 169 10.81 -1.05 -10.78
CA ASN A 169 11.80 -1.16 -11.87
C ASN A 169 11.21 -1.81 -13.13
N ASP A 170 10.41 -2.88 -12.97
CA ASP A 170 9.75 -3.52 -14.11
C ASP A 170 8.71 -2.60 -14.76
N VAL A 171 8.03 -1.79 -13.95
CA VAL A 171 7.12 -0.73 -14.43
C VAL A 171 7.89 0.31 -15.24
N ASP A 172 9.01 0.82 -14.73
CA ASP A 172 9.81 1.84 -15.42
C ASP A 172 10.41 1.31 -16.73
N ASP A 173 10.89 0.06 -16.75
CA ASP A 173 11.34 -0.63 -17.97
C ASP A 173 10.23 -0.68 -19.03
N LEU A 174 9.04 -1.15 -18.65
CA LEU A 174 7.88 -1.26 -19.55
C LEU A 174 7.46 0.11 -20.09
N ASN A 175 7.34 1.10 -19.20
CA ASN A 175 7.00 2.46 -19.58
C ASN A 175 8.00 3.04 -20.59
N TYR A 176 9.29 2.80 -20.39
CA TYR A 176 10.34 3.25 -21.31
C TYR A 176 10.21 2.60 -22.69
N VAL A 177 10.03 1.28 -22.75
CA VAL A 177 9.85 0.54 -24.02
C VAL A 177 8.60 1.03 -24.76
N ILE A 178 7.48 1.21 -24.07
CA ILE A 178 6.21 1.64 -24.67
C ILE A 178 6.32 3.08 -25.20
N GLN A 179 6.88 4.01 -24.42
CA GLN A 179 7.06 5.40 -24.83
C GLN A 179 8.01 5.52 -26.04
N ASN A 180 9.01 4.64 -26.16
CA ASN A 180 9.94 4.67 -27.29
C ASN A 180 9.30 4.28 -28.61
N LYS A 181 8.20 3.50 -28.60
CA LYS A 181 7.40 3.25 -29.80
C LYS A 181 6.71 4.51 -30.35
N ILE A 182 6.49 5.53 -29.53
CA ILE A 182 5.86 6.78 -29.99
C ILE A 182 6.90 7.63 -30.73
N ILE A 183 6.65 7.89 -32.02
CA ILE A 183 7.53 8.66 -32.91
C ILE A 183 7.27 10.17 -32.71
N LYS A 184 7.73 10.69 -31.57
CA LYS A 184 7.68 12.10 -31.19
C LYS A 184 8.95 12.52 -30.48
N THR A 185 9.24 13.82 -30.51
CA THR A 185 10.38 14.42 -29.81
C THR A 185 10.30 14.13 -28.31
N MET A 186 11.40 13.60 -27.77
CA MET A 186 11.56 13.39 -26.33
C MET A 186 11.96 14.71 -25.68
N HIS A 187 11.21 15.14 -24.67
CA HIS A 187 11.56 16.27 -23.81
C HIS A 187 12.02 15.75 -22.45
N SER A 188 13.11 16.31 -21.95
CA SER A 188 13.68 15.97 -20.65
C SER A 188 13.50 17.15 -19.70
N PHE A 189 12.92 16.89 -18.53
CA PHE A 189 12.73 17.85 -17.47
C PHE A 189 13.56 17.43 -16.26
N LYS A 190 14.67 18.12 -16.01
CA LYS A 190 15.48 17.93 -14.81
C LYS A 190 14.82 18.60 -13.60
N SER A 191 14.82 17.93 -12.45
CA SER A 191 14.35 18.50 -11.20
C SER A 191 15.39 19.45 -10.61
N ILE A 192 14.94 20.29 -9.67
CA ILE A 192 15.81 21.09 -8.82
C ILE A 192 15.70 20.49 -7.42
N ASP A 193 16.81 19.92 -6.95
CA ASP A 193 16.90 19.24 -5.66
C ASP A 193 17.74 20.07 -4.69
N CYS A 194 17.26 20.22 -3.45
CA CYS A 194 17.89 21.05 -2.43
C CYS A 194 17.70 20.42 -1.05
N VAL A 195 18.74 20.38 -0.22
CA VAL A 195 18.62 19.98 1.19
C VAL A 195 17.89 21.10 1.96
N THR A 196 16.97 20.76 2.87
CA THR A 196 16.25 21.79 3.64
C THR A 196 17.11 22.38 4.76
N ASN A 197 18.12 21.66 5.22
CA ASN A 197 19.10 22.10 6.21
C ASN A 197 20.45 22.41 5.55
N GLU A 198 20.91 23.66 5.64
CA GLU A 198 22.18 24.11 5.03
C GLU A 198 23.40 23.44 5.67
N ASP A 199 23.34 23.09 6.96
CA ASP A 199 24.42 22.40 7.68
C ASP A 199 24.65 20.96 7.16
N GLU A 200 23.64 20.38 6.50
CA GLU A 200 23.72 19.04 5.91
C GLU A 200 24.09 19.06 4.42
N ALA A 201 24.18 20.24 3.78
CA ALA A 201 24.48 20.37 2.36
C ALA A 201 25.85 19.78 1.98
N THR A 202 26.83 19.85 2.89
CA THR A 202 28.17 19.25 2.71
C THR A 202 28.12 17.72 2.79
N ASN A 203 27.16 17.16 3.53
CA ASN A 203 27.02 15.71 3.71
C ASN A 203 26.25 15.03 2.57
N TYR A 204 25.40 15.78 1.87
CA TYR A 204 24.52 15.27 0.81
C TYR A 204 24.70 16.07 -0.49
N PRO A 205 25.68 15.71 -1.33
CA PRO A 205 25.92 16.40 -2.59
C PRO A 205 24.72 16.28 -3.53
N ILE A 206 24.55 17.27 -4.42
CA ILE A 206 23.40 17.36 -5.33
C ILE A 206 23.33 16.14 -6.27
N GLU A 207 24.48 15.61 -6.69
CA GLU A 207 24.59 14.39 -7.50
C GLU A 207 23.98 13.18 -6.79
N PHE A 208 24.20 13.08 -5.49
CA PHE A 208 23.59 12.04 -4.66
C PHE A 208 22.07 12.23 -4.62
N LEU A 209 21.57 13.45 -4.37
CA LEU A 209 20.13 13.73 -4.37
C LEU A 209 19.47 13.39 -5.71
N ASN A 210 20.11 13.78 -6.82
CA ASN A 210 19.63 13.51 -8.17
C ASN A 210 19.57 12.00 -8.50
N SER A 211 20.41 11.18 -7.84
CA SER A 211 20.41 9.72 -8.00
C SER A 211 19.27 9.02 -7.24
N LEU A 212 18.61 9.70 -6.31
CA LEU A 212 17.55 9.11 -5.49
C LEU A 212 16.25 8.96 -6.28
N ASP A 213 15.81 7.72 -6.45
CA ASP A 213 14.46 7.36 -6.89
C ASP A 213 13.65 6.87 -5.69
N VAL A 214 12.99 7.82 -5.02
CA VAL A 214 12.20 7.57 -3.80
C VAL A 214 10.74 7.29 -4.19
N PRO A 215 10.08 6.28 -3.60
CA PRO A 215 8.66 6.05 -3.82
C PRO A 215 7.82 7.31 -3.56
N GLY A 216 6.92 7.64 -4.50
CA GLY A 216 6.04 8.80 -4.39
C GLY A 216 6.68 10.15 -4.78
N LEU A 217 7.96 10.17 -5.14
CA LEU A 217 8.60 11.28 -5.83
C LEU A 217 8.71 10.99 -7.33
N PRO A 218 8.59 12.02 -8.19
CA PRO A 218 8.96 11.89 -9.59
C PRO A 218 10.49 11.73 -9.74
N PRO A 219 10.94 11.09 -10.84
CA PRO A 219 12.37 10.96 -11.13
C PRO A 219 13.02 12.34 -11.32
N HIS A 220 14.32 12.44 -11.00
CA HIS A 220 15.10 13.65 -11.26
C HIS A 220 15.01 14.05 -12.73
N ASN A 221 15.29 13.11 -13.64
CA ASN A 221 15.14 13.32 -15.08
C ASN A 221 13.81 12.73 -15.58
N LEU A 222 12.77 13.57 -15.65
CA LEU A 222 11.47 13.19 -16.19
C LEU A 222 11.47 13.32 -17.72
N ARG A 223 11.40 12.18 -18.42
CA ARG A 223 11.42 12.09 -19.89
C ARG A 223 10.02 11.86 -20.43
N LEU A 224 9.52 12.78 -21.26
CA LEU A 224 8.15 12.75 -21.78
C LEU A 224 8.10 13.04 -23.28
N LYS A 225 7.13 12.42 -23.95
CA LYS A 225 6.70 12.73 -25.31
C LYS A 225 5.25 13.17 -25.32
N VAL A 226 4.85 13.99 -26.30
CA VAL A 226 3.43 14.21 -26.59
C VAL A 226 2.77 12.86 -26.89
N GLY A 227 1.64 12.56 -26.24
CA GLY A 227 0.99 11.24 -26.28
C GLY A 227 1.37 10.31 -25.14
N SER A 228 2.31 10.68 -24.26
CA SER A 228 2.65 9.85 -23.10
C SER A 228 1.50 9.79 -22.12
N VAL A 229 1.16 8.59 -21.63
CA VAL A 229 0.25 8.42 -20.50
C VAL A 229 1.03 8.62 -19.21
N VAL A 230 0.50 9.46 -18.32
CA VAL A 230 1.10 9.80 -17.03
C VAL A 230 0.07 9.68 -15.91
N ILE A 231 0.54 9.57 -14.68
CA ILE A 231 -0.29 9.51 -13.47
C ILE A 231 0.15 10.59 -12.49
N MET A 232 -0.83 11.25 -11.86
CA MET A 232 -0.58 12.22 -10.79
C MET A 232 -0.06 11.54 -9.53
N LEU A 233 0.96 12.13 -8.90
CA LEU A 233 1.56 11.66 -7.65
C LEU A 233 1.08 12.45 -6.42
N ARG A 234 0.52 13.64 -6.62
CA ARG A 234 0.08 14.55 -5.56
C ARG A 234 -1.28 15.15 -5.89
N ASN A 235 -1.99 15.54 -4.83
CA ASN A 235 -3.23 16.30 -4.95
C ASN A 235 -2.89 17.77 -5.22
N ILE A 236 -3.41 18.32 -6.32
CA ILE A 236 -3.25 19.76 -6.65
C ILE A 236 -4.60 20.46 -6.48
N ASN A 237 -5.65 19.92 -7.09
CA ASN A 237 -6.97 20.53 -7.12
C ASN A 237 -8.02 19.43 -6.97
N GLN A 238 -8.40 19.12 -5.74
CA GLN A 238 -9.42 18.10 -5.46
C GLN A 238 -10.82 18.62 -5.83
N PRO A 239 -11.70 17.78 -6.40
CA PRO A 239 -11.53 16.35 -6.70
C PRO A 239 -10.97 16.04 -8.11
N LYS A 240 -10.57 17.05 -8.89
CA LYS A 240 -10.20 16.92 -10.31
C LYS A 240 -8.80 16.35 -10.54
N LEU A 241 -7.79 16.89 -9.87
CA LEU A 241 -6.38 16.52 -9.96
C LEU A 241 -5.89 15.97 -8.62
N CYS A 242 -6.09 14.67 -8.45
CA CYS A 242 -5.73 13.91 -7.26
C CYS A 242 -4.62 12.90 -7.58
N ASN A 243 -3.94 12.41 -6.55
CA ASN A 243 -3.04 11.27 -6.67
C ASN A 243 -3.77 10.08 -7.30
N GLY A 244 -3.19 9.48 -8.33
CA GLY A 244 -3.81 8.40 -9.09
C GLY A 244 -4.55 8.82 -10.37
N THR A 245 -4.84 10.11 -10.58
CA THR A 245 -5.49 10.57 -11.82
C THR A 245 -4.58 10.30 -13.02
N ARG A 246 -5.05 9.47 -13.98
CA ARG A 246 -4.37 9.19 -15.24
C ARG A 246 -4.68 10.25 -16.30
N LEU A 247 -3.65 10.66 -17.00
CA LEU A 247 -3.66 11.77 -17.96
C LEU A 247 -2.88 11.38 -19.21
N VAL A 248 -3.19 12.02 -20.34
CA VAL A 248 -2.34 11.96 -21.54
C VAL A 248 -1.75 13.34 -21.84
N VAL A 249 -0.45 13.36 -22.10
CA VAL A 249 0.29 14.59 -22.43
C VAL A 249 -0.13 15.09 -23.80
N ARG A 250 -0.58 16.35 -23.87
CA ARG A 250 -0.99 17.03 -25.10
C ARG A 250 0.05 18.01 -25.61
N LYS A 251 0.62 18.82 -24.71
CA LYS A 251 1.72 19.75 -25.03
C LYS A 251 2.71 19.80 -23.88
N LEU A 252 3.98 19.96 -24.23
CA LEU A 252 5.10 20.04 -23.32
C LEU A 252 5.69 21.45 -23.43
N MET A 253 5.64 22.21 -22.34
CA MET A 253 6.24 23.54 -22.23
C MET A 253 7.25 23.54 -21.09
N ASN A 254 8.11 24.55 -21.02
CA ASN A 254 9.24 24.56 -20.07
C ASN A 254 8.80 24.43 -18.60
N ASN A 255 7.74 25.14 -18.22
CA ASN A 255 7.29 25.27 -16.83
C ASN A 255 5.91 24.64 -16.55
N VAL A 256 5.20 24.22 -17.60
CA VAL A 256 3.84 23.69 -17.50
C VAL A 256 3.65 22.54 -18.49
N ILE A 257 2.97 21.49 -18.06
CA ILE A 257 2.54 20.40 -18.93
C ILE A 257 1.04 20.52 -19.14
N TYR A 258 0.61 20.51 -20.39
CA TYR A 258 -0.79 20.50 -20.76
C TYR A 258 -1.21 19.06 -21.09
N ALA A 259 -2.25 18.59 -20.41
CA ALA A 259 -2.69 17.20 -20.46
C ALA A 259 -4.21 17.08 -20.43
N THR A 260 -4.73 15.93 -20.87
CA THR A 260 -6.16 15.60 -20.83
C THR A 260 -6.41 14.47 -19.84
N ILE A 261 -7.46 14.57 -19.03
CA ILE A 261 -7.87 13.52 -18.08
C ILE A 261 -8.46 12.33 -18.85
N LEU A 262 -7.94 11.14 -18.59
CA LEU A 262 -8.34 9.92 -19.31
C LEU A 262 -9.59 9.25 -18.75
N LYS A 263 -9.82 9.32 -17.43
CA LYS A 263 -10.87 8.55 -16.76
C LYS A 263 -11.46 9.29 -15.56
N GLY A 264 -12.69 8.93 -15.18
CA GLY A 264 -13.41 9.44 -14.02
C GLY A 264 -14.41 10.54 -14.39
N LYS A 265 -14.96 11.20 -13.37
CA LYS A 265 -15.99 12.25 -13.51
C LYS A 265 -15.55 13.40 -14.44
N PHE A 266 -14.26 13.66 -14.53
CA PHE A 266 -13.67 14.76 -15.30
C PHE A 266 -13.02 14.26 -16.60
N LYS A 267 -13.43 13.10 -17.14
CA LYS A 267 -12.89 12.53 -18.40
C LYS A 267 -12.99 13.55 -19.53
N GLY A 268 -11.92 13.70 -20.29
CA GLY A 268 -11.85 14.62 -21.45
C GLY A 268 -11.49 16.06 -21.10
N GLU A 269 -11.53 16.45 -19.83
CA GLU A 269 -11.13 17.80 -19.44
C GLU A 269 -9.63 18.02 -19.58
N GLU A 270 -9.28 19.23 -19.99
CA GLU A 270 -7.91 19.65 -20.17
C GLU A 270 -7.40 20.38 -18.93
N VAL A 271 -6.12 20.16 -18.62
CA VAL A 271 -5.49 20.64 -17.40
C VAL A 271 -4.06 21.09 -17.65
N LEU A 272 -3.61 22.01 -16.80
CA LEU A 272 -2.24 22.47 -16.72
C LEU A 272 -1.61 21.95 -15.44
N ILE A 273 -0.43 21.34 -15.57
CA ILE A 273 0.32 20.73 -14.48
C ILE A 273 1.59 21.53 -14.28
N PRO A 274 1.71 22.31 -13.18
CA PRO A 274 2.93 23.02 -12.86
C PRO A 274 3.93 22.12 -12.13
N ARG A 275 5.18 22.58 -12.05
CA ARG A 275 6.15 22.00 -11.11
C ARG A 275 5.76 22.38 -9.68
N ILE A 276 5.85 21.43 -8.76
CA ILE A 276 5.62 21.68 -7.33
C ILE A 276 6.79 21.15 -6.51
N PRO A 277 7.13 21.79 -5.38
CA PRO A 277 8.10 21.24 -4.46
C PRO A 277 7.50 20.04 -3.70
N MET A 278 8.28 18.99 -3.56
CA MET A 278 7.91 17.79 -2.81
C MET A 278 9.02 17.40 -1.85
N ILE A 279 8.65 17.06 -0.62
CA ILE A 279 9.56 16.61 0.42
C ILE A 279 9.21 15.14 0.73
N PRO A 280 10.16 14.19 0.62
CA PRO A 280 9.94 12.81 1.01
C PRO A 280 9.95 12.69 2.55
N THR A 281 9.10 11.83 3.08
CA THR A 281 8.98 11.60 4.54
C THR A 281 9.81 10.42 5.04
N ASP A 282 10.31 9.58 4.14
CA ASP A 282 10.84 8.25 4.48
C ASP A 282 12.38 8.18 4.45
N LEU A 283 13.03 9.34 4.35
CA LEU A 283 14.49 9.46 4.34
C LEU A 283 15.03 9.94 5.69
N PRO A 284 16.28 9.58 6.04
CA PRO A 284 16.91 10.00 7.30
C PRO A 284 17.36 11.47 7.29
N PHE A 285 17.14 12.19 6.20
CA PHE A 285 17.43 13.60 6.01
C PHE A 285 16.29 14.21 5.19
N GLU A 286 16.10 15.52 5.32
CA GLU A 286 15.07 16.25 4.60
C GLU A 286 15.66 16.92 3.36
N PHE A 287 15.07 16.64 2.20
CA PHE A 287 15.39 17.38 0.98
C PHE A 287 14.12 17.65 0.17
N LYS A 288 14.16 18.70 -0.63
CA LYS A 288 13.06 19.21 -1.44
C LYS A 288 13.40 19.00 -2.90
N ARG A 289 12.50 18.32 -3.64
CA ARG A 289 12.56 18.14 -5.09
C ARG A 289 11.47 18.98 -5.76
N LEU A 290 11.86 19.97 -6.54
CA LEU A 290 10.95 20.76 -7.39
C LEU A 290 10.84 20.10 -8.78
N GLN A 291 9.69 19.49 -9.06
CA GLN A 291 9.44 18.76 -10.30
C GLN A 291 7.93 18.69 -10.60
N PHE A 292 7.54 18.33 -11.82
CA PHE A 292 6.15 17.99 -12.12
C PHE A 292 5.71 16.77 -11.31
N PRO A 293 4.56 16.80 -10.62
CA PRO A 293 4.12 15.72 -9.73
C PRO A 293 3.46 14.58 -10.52
N ILE A 294 4.16 14.07 -11.53
CA ILE A 294 3.68 13.03 -12.44
C ILE A 294 4.78 11.99 -12.71
N ARG A 295 4.35 10.77 -13.06
CA ARG A 295 5.23 9.69 -13.58
C ARG A 295 4.57 9.04 -14.80
N LEU A 296 5.36 8.39 -15.66
CA LEU A 296 4.82 7.60 -16.77
C LEU A 296 3.90 6.48 -16.24
N ALA A 297 2.83 6.19 -16.98
CA ALA A 297 1.76 5.31 -16.54
C ALA A 297 1.08 4.54 -17.68
N PHE A 298 1.86 4.10 -18.67
CA PHE A 298 1.45 3.00 -19.56
C PHE A 298 1.43 1.68 -18.80
N SER A 299 2.40 1.52 -17.90
CA SER A 299 2.43 0.49 -16.87
C SER A 299 2.38 1.10 -15.48
N MET A 300 1.87 0.34 -14.51
CA MET A 300 1.86 0.72 -13.09
C MET A 300 2.03 -0.49 -12.18
N THR A 301 2.35 -0.26 -10.91
CA THR A 301 2.44 -1.35 -9.96
C THR A 301 1.07 -1.89 -9.60
N ILE A 302 1.00 -3.18 -9.27
CA ILE A 302 -0.22 -3.82 -8.78
C ILE A 302 -0.84 -3.03 -7.60
N ASN A 303 -0.01 -2.55 -6.68
CA ASN A 303 -0.50 -1.73 -5.56
C ASN A 303 -1.11 -0.39 -6.01
N LYS A 304 -0.70 0.16 -7.16
CA LYS A 304 -1.18 1.45 -7.68
C LYS A 304 -2.41 1.32 -8.58
N SER A 305 -2.68 0.13 -9.11
CA SER A 305 -3.87 -0.13 -9.91
C SER A 305 -5.11 -0.46 -9.08
N GLN A 306 -4.99 -0.57 -7.74
CA GLN A 306 -6.13 -0.85 -6.86
C GLN A 306 -7.24 0.20 -7.04
N GLY A 307 -8.48 -0.27 -7.19
CA GLY A 307 -9.64 0.58 -7.47
C GLY A 307 -9.77 1.05 -8.92
N GLN A 308 -8.85 0.70 -9.83
CA GLN A 308 -8.96 1.02 -11.25
C GLN A 308 -9.61 -0.13 -12.03
N SER A 309 -10.58 0.21 -12.89
CA SER A 309 -11.14 -0.70 -13.89
C SER A 309 -10.42 -0.56 -15.25
N LEU A 310 -9.99 -1.65 -15.86
CA LEU A 310 -9.35 -1.66 -17.18
C LEU A 310 -10.05 -2.68 -18.07
N LYS A 311 -10.29 -2.34 -19.36
CA LYS A 311 -10.85 -3.29 -20.33
C LYS A 311 -9.79 -4.19 -20.97
N VAL A 312 -8.53 -3.76 -21.04
CA VAL A 312 -7.41 -4.63 -21.45
C VAL A 312 -6.25 -4.44 -20.51
N CYS A 313 -5.75 -5.54 -19.96
CA CYS A 313 -4.72 -5.52 -18.94
C CYS A 313 -3.65 -6.55 -19.28
N GLY A 314 -2.40 -6.10 -19.29
CA GLY A 314 -1.25 -7.01 -19.36
C GLY A 314 -0.68 -7.26 -17.98
N PHE A 315 -0.11 -8.44 -17.79
CA PHE A 315 0.54 -8.80 -16.54
C PHE A 315 1.98 -9.24 -16.77
N GLU A 316 2.94 -8.50 -16.20
CA GLU A 316 4.36 -8.84 -16.27
C GLU A 316 4.85 -9.32 -14.89
N SER A 317 5.31 -10.57 -14.82
CA SER A 317 5.94 -11.11 -13.63
C SER A 317 7.27 -11.80 -13.96
N ARG A 318 8.36 -11.24 -13.44
CA ARG A 318 9.73 -11.79 -13.59
C ARG A 318 10.27 -12.43 -12.32
N THR A 319 9.47 -12.57 -11.27
CA THR A 319 9.94 -13.12 -9.97
C THR A 319 8.76 -13.79 -9.27
N SER A 320 9.01 -14.88 -8.54
CA SER A 320 8.01 -15.48 -7.63
C SER A 320 7.36 -14.38 -6.80
N MET A 321 6.03 -14.33 -6.85
CA MET A 321 5.26 -13.25 -6.25
C MET A 321 4.80 -13.64 -4.87
N PHE A 322 5.14 -12.80 -3.89
CA PHE A 322 4.59 -12.85 -2.54
C PHE A 322 3.43 -11.86 -2.41
N PHE A 323 2.39 -12.00 -3.24
CA PHE A 323 1.18 -11.18 -3.16
C PHE A 323 -0.08 -12.04 -3.25
N PRO A 324 -1.13 -11.72 -2.49
CA PRO A 324 -2.44 -12.32 -2.70
C PRO A 324 -2.96 -12.02 -4.11
N TRP A 325 -3.26 -13.05 -4.91
CA TRP A 325 -3.76 -12.92 -6.30
C TRP A 325 -5.06 -12.12 -6.42
N SER A 326 -5.79 -12.00 -5.32
CA SER A 326 -6.96 -11.16 -5.11
C SER A 326 -6.80 -9.68 -5.46
N ILE A 327 -5.57 -9.13 -5.47
CA ILE A 327 -5.33 -7.75 -5.91
C ILE A 327 -5.49 -7.64 -7.43
N ILE A 328 -5.04 -8.66 -8.15
CA ILE A 328 -5.27 -8.80 -9.60
C ILE A 328 -6.80 -8.94 -9.81
N CYS A 329 -7.48 -9.77 -9.02
CA CYS A 329 -8.93 -10.02 -9.10
C CYS A 329 -9.82 -8.77 -8.97
N GLY A 330 -9.42 -7.75 -8.19
CA GLY A 330 -10.22 -6.54 -7.95
C GLY A 330 -10.21 -5.51 -9.09
N MET A 331 -9.45 -5.74 -10.16
CA MET A 331 -9.22 -4.74 -11.24
C MET A 331 -9.98 -5.00 -12.52
N PHE A 332 -10.55 -6.19 -12.68
CA PHE A 332 -11.11 -6.64 -13.94
C PHE A 332 -12.60 -6.30 -14.06
N THR A 333 -12.98 -5.90 -15.27
CA THR A 333 -14.36 -5.88 -15.77
C THR A 333 -14.51 -7.05 -16.72
N GLY A 334 -15.66 -7.73 -16.76
CA GLY A 334 -15.95 -8.77 -17.77
C GLY A 334 -15.58 -8.31 -19.19
N GLY A 335 -15.03 -9.23 -19.98
CA GLY A 335 -14.52 -8.97 -21.34
C GLY A 335 -13.03 -8.60 -21.48
N THR A 336 -12.21 -8.72 -20.43
CA THR A 336 -10.76 -8.44 -20.50
C THR A 336 -9.97 -9.53 -21.23
N GLU A 337 -9.34 -9.20 -22.36
CA GLU A 337 -8.27 -10.00 -22.95
C GLU A 337 -7.00 -9.89 -22.08
N PHE A 338 -6.46 -11.03 -21.64
CA PHE A 338 -5.30 -11.09 -20.75
C PHE A 338 -4.09 -11.62 -21.49
N ALA A 339 -2.93 -10.97 -21.32
CA ALA A 339 -1.63 -11.46 -21.78
C ALA A 339 -0.62 -11.48 -20.62
N GLY A 340 0.21 -12.53 -20.48
CA GLY A 340 1.29 -12.54 -19.47
C GLY A 340 2.60 -13.20 -19.91
N SER A 341 3.76 -12.59 -19.63
CA SER A 341 5.09 -13.14 -19.97
C SER A 341 5.94 -13.52 -18.75
N ALA A 342 6.69 -14.61 -18.89
CA ALA A 342 7.78 -15.01 -18.00
C ALA A 342 9.12 -14.95 -18.75
N SER A 343 10.17 -14.43 -18.14
CA SER A 343 11.54 -14.46 -18.71
C SER A 343 12.57 -14.71 -17.62
N SER A 344 13.56 -15.55 -17.93
CA SER A 344 14.70 -15.87 -17.07
C SER A 344 15.66 -14.67 -16.95
N LYS A 345 16.35 -14.60 -15.81
CA LYS A 345 17.09 -13.41 -15.37
C LYS A 345 18.60 -13.66 -15.51
N TYR A 346 19.27 -12.68 -16.12
CA TYR A 346 20.73 -12.47 -16.26
C TYR A 346 21.39 -13.09 -17.51
N ASN A 347 21.75 -12.21 -18.44
CA ASN A 347 22.72 -12.47 -19.51
C ASN A 347 23.88 -11.47 -19.29
N ILE A 348 24.92 -11.91 -18.59
CA ILE A 348 26.13 -11.13 -18.32
C ILE A 348 27.14 -11.52 -19.41
N GLN A 349 27.60 -10.56 -20.20
CA GLN A 349 28.44 -10.86 -21.38
C GLN A 349 29.86 -10.31 -21.28
N ASN A 350 30.16 -9.27 -20.48
CA ASN A 350 31.46 -8.59 -20.49
C ASN A 350 32.06 -8.34 -19.08
N GLU A 351 33.40 -8.33 -19.00
CA GLU A 351 34.20 -8.14 -17.77
C GLU A 351 33.95 -6.80 -17.03
N ASN A 352 33.61 -5.73 -17.77
CA ASN A 352 33.25 -4.42 -17.18
C ASN A 352 31.91 -4.45 -16.41
N ASP A 353 30.98 -5.33 -16.77
CA ASP A 353 29.71 -5.49 -16.05
C ASP A 353 29.93 -6.19 -14.70
N HIS A 354 30.95 -7.05 -14.60
CA HIS A 354 31.34 -7.71 -13.35
C HIS A 354 31.90 -6.71 -12.34
N GLN A 355 32.73 -5.75 -12.78
CA GLN A 355 33.26 -4.70 -11.89
C GLN A 355 32.16 -3.75 -11.41
N ASN A 356 31.28 -3.29 -12.29
CA ASN A 356 30.13 -2.45 -11.89
C ASN A 356 29.16 -3.20 -10.95
N ALA A 357 28.89 -4.47 -11.22
CA ALA A 357 28.08 -5.30 -10.33
C ALA A 357 28.75 -5.50 -8.97
N ALA A 358 30.07 -5.71 -8.93
CA ALA A 358 30.84 -5.83 -7.70
C ALA A 358 30.86 -4.52 -6.88
N GLU A 359 30.97 -3.37 -7.54
CA GLU A 359 30.89 -2.04 -6.91
C GLU A 359 29.51 -1.82 -6.26
N ILE A 360 28.44 -2.13 -7.00
CA ILE A 360 27.05 -2.05 -6.52
C ILE A 360 26.82 -3.03 -5.36
N LEU A 361 27.37 -4.24 -5.44
CA LEU A 361 27.30 -5.24 -4.35
C LEU A 361 28.06 -4.76 -3.11
N LYS A 362 29.26 -4.19 -3.26
CA LYS A 362 30.03 -3.60 -2.15
C LYS A 362 29.26 -2.46 -1.48
N GLN A 363 28.64 -1.57 -2.25
CA GLN A 363 27.81 -0.49 -1.71
C GLN A 363 26.56 -1.02 -1.00
N LYS A 364 25.90 -2.05 -1.54
CA LYS A 364 24.77 -2.72 -0.90
C LYS A 364 25.17 -3.44 0.38
N ILE A 365 26.32 -4.12 0.40
CA ILE A 365 26.88 -4.77 1.60
C ILE A 365 27.21 -3.73 2.66
N LYS A 366 27.81 -2.60 2.29
CA LYS A 366 28.09 -1.48 3.22
C LYS A 366 26.81 -0.88 3.79
N ALA A 367 25.77 -0.72 2.96
CA ALA A 367 24.45 -0.26 3.40
C ALA A 367 23.74 -1.29 4.31
N LEU A 368 23.87 -2.59 4.01
CA LEU A 368 23.35 -3.69 4.84
C LEU A 368 24.11 -3.79 6.17
N ALA A 369 25.43 -3.65 6.19
CA ALA A 369 26.23 -3.60 7.42
C ALA A 369 25.84 -2.41 8.30
N GLY A 370 25.62 -1.22 7.72
CA GLY A 370 25.07 -0.07 8.42
C GLY A 370 23.61 -0.25 8.87
N ARG A 371 22.86 -1.20 8.28
CA ARG A 371 21.52 -1.60 8.74
C ARG A 371 21.60 -2.60 9.89
N ILE A 372 22.54 -3.56 9.87
CA ILE A 372 22.79 -4.50 10.97
C ILE A 372 23.24 -3.73 12.21
N LYS A 373 24.18 -2.79 12.08
CA LYS A 373 24.61 -1.93 13.20
C LYS A 373 23.44 -1.19 13.87
N ARG A 374 22.50 -0.68 13.07
CA ARG A 374 21.30 0.00 13.59
C ARG A 374 20.24 -0.96 14.14
N TYR A 375 20.17 -2.17 13.61
CA TYR A 375 19.32 -3.23 14.17
C TYR A 375 19.84 -3.64 15.55
N ASP A 376 21.16 -3.76 15.72
CA ASP A 376 21.81 -3.94 17.02
C ASP A 376 21.57 -2.75 17.95
N ASP A 377 21.65 -1.51 17.45
CA ASP A 377 21.32 -0.32 18.27
C ASP A 377 19.84 -0.30 18.71
N ILE A 378 18.92 -0.73 17.84
CA ILE A 378 17.49 -0.81 18.13
C ILE A 378 17.20 -1.95 19.11
N ASN A 379 17.85 -3.12 18.93
CA ASN A 379 17.73 -4.24 19.85
C ASN A 379 18.35 -3.90 21.20
N SER A 380 19.50 -3.24 21.23
CA SER A 380 20.11 -2.73 22.45
C SER A 380 19.20 -1.73 23.15
N ARG A 381 18.51 -0.83 22.42
CA ARG A 381 17.49 0.06 23.00
C ARG A 381 16.24 -0.68 23.47
N LYS A 382 15.81 -1.74 22.78
CA LYS A 382 14.69 -2.59 23.21
C LYS A 382 15.05 -3.37 24.47
N GLU A 383 16.23 -3.96 24.52
CA GLU A 383 16.80 -4.61 25.70
C GLU A 383 16.95 -3.61 26.84
N GLN A 384 17.46 -2.41 26.59
CA GLN A 384 17.54 -1.31 27.55
C GLN A 384 16.16 -0.87 28.06
N ASN A 385 15.16 -0.77 27.19
CA ASN A 385 13.78 -0.44 27.55
C ASN A 385 13.04 -1.61 28.24
N SER A 386 13.48 -2.84 28.02
CA SER A 386 13.01 -4.05 28.72
C SER A 386 13.67 -4.14 30.08
N LEU A 387 14.99 -3.94 30.17
CA LEU A 387 15.78 -3.84 31.39
C LEU A 387 15.30 -2.68 32.27
N PHE A 388 14.95 -1.54 31.69
CA PHE A 388 14.33 -0.43 32.42
C PHE A 388 12.96 -0.81 32.99
N ARG A 389 12.21 -1.70 32.32
CA ARG A 389 10.91 -2.18 32.81
C ARG A 389 10.99 -3.35 33.77
N GLU A 390 12.02 -4.18 33.66
CA GLU A 390 12.16 -5.46 34.39
C GLU A 390 13.17 -5.39 35.54
N ASN A 391 14.23 -4.57 35.43
CA ASN A 391 15.28 -4.41 36.44
C ASN A 391 16.01 -3.07 36.29
N GLU A 392 15.37 -2.01 36.76
CA GLU A 392 15.87 -0.64 36.70
C GLU A 392 17.28 -0.49 37.27
N HIS A 393 17.61 -1.21 38.35
CA HIS A 393 18.93 -1.15 38.98
C HIS A 393 20.05 -1.71 38.10
N ARG A 394 19.78 -2.76 37.30
CA ARG A 394 20.74 -3.32 36.34
C ARG A 394 20.90 -2.43 35.12
N PHE A 395 19.82 -1.76 34.70
CA PHE A 395 19.79 -0.75 33.63
C PHE A 395 20.62 0.49 33.99
N TYR A 396 20.42 1.06 35.18
CA TYR A 396 21.21 2.20 35.64
C TYR A 396 22.68 1.84 35.91
N LYS A 397 23.00 0.59 36.27
CA LYS A 397 24.39 0.09 36.36
C LYS A 397 25.07 -0.06 34.98
N THR A 398 24.29 -0.31 33.92
CA THR A 398 24.78 -0.36 32.53
C THR A 398 24.95 1.04 31.93
N LEU A 399 24.12 2.01 32.36
CA LEU A 399 24.29 3.44 32.06
C LEU A 399 25.42 4.10 32.88
N GLY A 400 25.66 3.61 34.10
CA GLY A 400 26.58 4.16 35.09
C GLY A 400 28.07 4.07 34.76
N ASN A 401 28.46 3.55 33.60
CA ASN A 401 29.82 3.66 33.09
C ASN A 401 30.03 4.87 32.15
N ARG A 402 29.08 5.81 32.10
CA ARG A 402 29.33 7.15 31.56
C ARG A 402 28.77 8.19 32.51
N ASN A 403 29.68 8.82 33.24
CA ASN A 403 29.48 9.97 34.13
C ASN A 403 28.38 10.93 33.63
N THR A 404 27.35 11.19 34.44
CA THR A 404 27.20 12.45 35.19
C THR A 404 25.84 12.51 35.92
N THR A 405 25.87 13.15 37.08
CA THR A 405 24.91 13.23 38.18
C THR A 405 23.71 14.17 37.95
N LYS A 406 22.57 13.88 38.60
CA LYS A 406 21.76 14.85 39.36
C LYS A 406 20.77 14.12 40.30
N ASP A 407 20.81 14.50 41.57
CA ASP A 407 20.10 13.91 42.71
C ASP A 407 18.56 14.00 42.63
N ILE A 408 17.88 12.89 42.96
CA ILE A 408 16.45 12.86 43.30
C ILE A 408 16.31 12.09 44.62
N LYS A 409 15.62 12.68 45.60
CA LYS A 409 15.39 12.11 46.94
C LYS A 409 14.50 10.87 46.89
N ILE A 410 14.95 9.80 47.57
CA ILE A 410 14.36 8.47 47.63
C ILE A 410 13.31 8.42 48.77
N PRO A 411 12.13 7.78 48.58
CA PRO A 411 11.14 7.57 49.65
C PRO A 411 11.67 6.61 50.74
N SER A 412 11.18 6.74 51.97
CA SER A 412 11.68 5.99 53.12
C SER A 412 11.37 4.49 53.03
N ARG A 413 12.23 3.71 53.69
CA ARG A 413 12.24 2.25 53.69
C ARG A 413 10.89 1.63 54.07
N GLU A 414 10.17 2.20 55.04
CA GLU A 414 8.87 1.66 55.45
C GLU A 414 7.82 1.74 54.33
N GLY A 415 7.79 2.83 53.55
CA GLY A 415 6.79 3.04 52.50
C GLY A 415 6.98 2.13 51.27
N VAL A 416 8.20 1.61 51.07
CA VAL A 416 8.52 0.68 49.98
C VAL A 416 8.29 -0.77 50.44
N GLU A 417 8.59 -1.10 51.69
CA GLU A 417 8.37 -2.45 52.25
C GLU A 417 6.87 -2.79 52.36
N GLU A 418 6.01 -1.82 52.73
CA GLU A 418 4.55 -2.03 52.85
C GLU A 418 3.87 -2.33 51.51
N PHE A 419 4.27 -1.63 50.44
CA PHE A 419 3.69 -1.76 49.10
C PHE A 419 4.04 -3.11 48.43
N TRP A 420 5.28 -3.58 48.57
CA TRP A 420 5.72 -4.80 47.88
C TRP A 420 5.38 -6.09 48.63
N THR A 421 5.32 -6.05 49.96
CA THR A 421 4.96 -7.23 50.79
C THR A 421 3.49 -7.61 50.60
N SER A 422 2.62 -6.64 50.29
CA SER A 422 1.19 -6.90 50.05
C SER A 422 0.92 -7.60 48.72
N ILE A 423 1.80 -7.43 47.72
CA ILE A 423 1.61 -7.97 46.36
C ILE A 423 2.33 -9.31 46.19
N LEU A 424 3.52 -9.46 46.78
CA LEU A 424 4.42 -10.58 46.51
C LEU A 424 4.32 -11.73 47.51
N SER A 425 3.58 -11.59 48.61
CA SER A 425 3.59 -12.61 49.67
C SER A 425 2.89 -13.92 49.31
N LYS A 426 2.18 -14.04 48.17
CA LYS A 426 1.62 -15.33 47.72
C LYS A 426 1.66 -15.55 46.21
N PRO A 427 2.53 -16.44 45.70
CA PRO A 427 2.50 -16.88 44.30
C PRO A 427 1.51 -18.03 44.13
N SER A 428 0.81 -18.13 42.99
CA SER A 428 0.19 -19.40 42.57
C SER A 428 -0.07 -19.49 41.06
N GLN A 429 0.23 -20.68 40.54
CA GLN A 429 0.19 -21.12 39.14
C GLN A 429 -1.24 -21.20 38.56
N TYR A 430 -1.34 -20.99 37.24
CA TYR A 430 -2.59 -21.12 36.50
C TYR A 430 -2.95 -22.59 36.24
N ASN A 431 -4.13 -22.97 36.69
CA ASN A 431 -4.73 -24.28 36.50
C ASN A 431 -5.71 -24.24 35.30
N THR A 432 -5.33 -24.89 34.20
CA THR A 432 -6.13 -25.02 32.97
C THR A 432 -7.25 -26.07 33.07
N GLU A 433 -7.26 -26.88 34.13
CA GLU A 433 -8.34 -27.83 34.46
C GLU A 433 -9.29 -27.27 35.52
N ALA A 434 -9.13 -26.01 35.89
CA ALA A 434 -9.90 -25.40 36.97
C ALA A 434 -11.39 -25.43 36.64
N LYS A 435 -12.19 -25.84 37.62
CA LYS A 435 -13.66 -25.92 37.56
C LYS A 435 -14.31 -24.66 36.97
N TRP A 436 -13.75 -23.47 37.14
CA TRP A 436 -14.31 -22.23 36.61
C TRP A 436 -14.30 -22.14 35.07
N ILE A 437 -13.36 -22.79 34.38
CA ILE A 437 -13.34 -22.84 32.89
C ILE A 437 -14.48 -23.73 32.39
N LYS A 438 -14.66 -24.91 33.01
CA LYS A 438 -15.79 -25.82 32.73
C LYS A 438 -17.14 -25.25 33.18
N GLU A 439 -17.16 -24.44 34.24
CA GLU A 439 -18.33 -23.71 34.73
C GLU A 439 -18.67 -22.52 33.81
N VAL A 440 -17.68 -21.84 33.21
CA VAL A 440 -17.91 -20.81 32.19
C VAL A 440 -18.52 -21.44 30.92
N GLU A 441 -18.02 -22.59 30.46
CA GLU A 441 -18.64 -23.36 29.37
C GLU A 441 -20.06 -23.86 29.73
N ARG A 442 -20.32 -24.15 31.01
CA ARG A 442 -21.66 -24.49 31.53
C ARG A 442 -22.58 -23.26 31.60
N LEU A 443 -22.06 -22.09 31.98
CA LEU A 443 -22.79 -20.82 32.12
C LEU A 443 -23.00 -20.07 30.79
N THR A 444 -22.19 -20.34 29.75
CA THR A 444 -22.36 -19.78 28.40
C THR A 444 -23.14 -20.70 27.46
N SER A 445 -23.60 -21.85 27.93
CA SER A 445 -24.40 -22.81 27.16
C SER A 445 -25.77 -22.29 26.73
N GLU A 446 -26.30 -21.28 27.42
CA GLU A 446 -27.56 -20.58 27.08
C GLU A 446 -27.36 -19.27 26.29
N VAL A 447 -26.10 -18.89 25.99
CA VAL A 447 -25.83 -17.69 25.18
C VAL A 447 -25.95 -18.07 23.70
N SER A 448 -27.07 -17.67 23.09
CA SER A 448 -27.36 -17.97 21.69
C SER A 448 -26.22 -17.49 20.78
N THR A 449 -25.71 -18.40 19.96
CA THR A 449 -24.91 -18.07 18.78
C THR A 449 -25.65 -17.03 17.95
N ILE A 450 -24.96 -15.94 17.62
CA ILE A 450 -25.56 -14.87 16.81
C ILE A 450 -25.83 -15.41 15.42
N ASP A 451 -27.11 -15.49 15.05
CA ASP A 451 -27.54 -15.87 13.72
C ASP A 451 -27.01 -14.90 12.67
N ILE A 452 -26.46 -15.48 11.62
CA ILE A 452 -26.04 -14.76 10.42
C ILE A 452 -27.33 -14.49 9.64
N GLU A 453 -27.89 -13.30 9.77
CA GLU A 453 -29.00 -12.89 8.91
C GLU A 453 -28.49 -12.58 7.49
N GLU A 454 -29.02 -13.35 6.53
CA GLU A 454 -28.90 -13.06 5.11
C GLU A 454 -29.91 -11.97 4.74
N ILE A 455 -29.42 -10.89 4.15
CA ILE A 455 -30.25 -9.79 3.65
C ILE A 455 -30.65 -10.12 2.21
N ALA A 456 -31.96 -10.18 1.96
CA ALA A 456 -32.51 -10.50 0.65
C ALA A 456 -32.36 -9.34 -0.35
N GLU A 457 -32.26 -9.67 -1.63
CA GLU A 457 -32.09 -8.71 -2.74
C GLU A 457 -33.18 -7.62 -2.76
N ASP A 458 -34.39 -7.97 -2.33
CA ASP A 458 -35.57 -7.11 -2.35
C ASP A 458 -35.48 -5.98 -1.30
N GLU A 459 -34.84 -6.26 -0.16
CA GLU A 459 -34.61 -5.27 0.90
C GLU A 459 -33.59 -4.23 0.45
N VAL A 460 -32.57 -4.67 -0.29
CA VAL A 460 -31.56 -3.79 -0.90
C VAL A 460 -32.19 -2.93 -2.00
N LYS A 461 -33.03 -3.51 -2.87
CA LYS A 461 -33.75 -2.76 -3.91
C LYS A 461 -34.72 -1.72 -3.32
N SER A 462 -35.38 -2.05 -2.20
CA SER A 462 -36.26 -1.13 -1.47
C SER A 462 -35.48 0.03 -0.85
N ALA A 463 -34.30 -0.24 -0.28
CA ALA A 463 -33.43 0.79 0.27
C ALA A 463 -32.87 1.72 -0.83
N ILE A 464 -32.49 1.17 -1.99
CA ILE A 464 -32.01 1.94 -3.14
C ILE A 464 -33.11 2.85 -3.72
N ARG A 465 -34.35 2.36 -3.83
CA ARG A 465 -35.49 3.19 -4.28
C ARG A 465 -35.80 4.36 -3.34
N LYS A 466 -35.46 4.24 -2.06
CA LYS A 466 -35.63 5.30 -1.05
C LYS A 466 -34.50 6.33 -1.04
N LEU A 467 -33.38 6.07 -1.73
CA LEU A 467 -32.28 7.02 -1.89
C LEU A 467 -32.50 7.84 -3.17
N GLN A 468 -33.40 8.82 -3.13
CA GLN A 468 -33.38 9.92 -4.10
C GLN A 468 -32.39 10.98 -3.63
N ASN A 469 -31.15 10.90 -4.15
CA ASN A 469 -30.25 11.99 -4.54
C ASN A 469 -28.90 11.43 -5.00
#